data_AF-A0A2N5D737-F1
#
_entry.id   AF-A0A2N5D737-F1
#
_cell.length_a   1.000
_cell.length_b   1.000
_cell.length_c   1.000
_cell.angle_alpha   90.00
_cell.angle_beta   90.00
_cell.angle_gamma   90.00
#
_symmetry.space_group_name_H-M   'P 1'
#
loop_
_entity.id
_entity.type
_entity.pdbx_description
1 polymer ?
#
loop_
_entity_poly.entity_id
_entity_poly.type
_entity_poly.pdbx_seq_one_letter_code
_entity_poly.pdbx_strand_id
1 'polypeptide(L)'
;MSALDLRALTMLIVDDNANMRGILAAILKSAGVRRILEAGDGVEGLKLFSEREVDIVFTDLMMQPVDGLSFVHWVRNSQASPNPYTPIIMMTGHATRRSLDEARMAGVTEFLAKPLTARGVMHRINEVINNPRDFVRTEAYFGPCRRRRIDHDFAGDERRGAQPEPTALGGESEVQAFDPEDCY
;
A
#
# COMPACT_ATOMS: atom_id res chain seq x y z
N MET A 1 19.31 -16.78 11.04
CA MET A 1 18.28 -16.28 10.10
C MET A 1 18.12 -17.34 9.03
N SER A 2 16.96 -18.01 8.98
CA SER A 2 16.66 -18.95 7.88
C SER A 2 16.68 -18.18 6.56
N ALA A 3 17.38 -18.71 5.55
CA ALA A 3 17.30 -18.16 4.21
C ALA A 3 15.84 -18.19 3.77
N LEU A 4 15.31 -17.04 3.35
CA LEU A 4 13.92 -16.90 2.95
C LEU A 4 13.65 -17.76 1.70
N ASP A 5 12.71 -18.69 1.76
CA ASP A 5 12.39 -19.54 0.61
C ASP A 5 11.44 -18.84 -0.34
N LEU A 6 11.99 -18.24 -1.39
CA LEU A 6 11.25 -17.52 -2.41
C LEU A 6 10.63 -18.42 -3.48
N ARG A 7 10.91 -19.73 -3.49
CA ARG A 7 10.46 -20.65 -4.55
C ARG A 7 8.94 -20.81 -4.57
N ALA A 8 8.33 -20.75 -3.39
CA ALA A 8 6.90 -20.86 -3.19
C ALA A 8 6.18 -19.52 -3.33
N LEU A 9 6.84 -18.40 -3.68
CA LEU A 9 6.15 -17.13 -3.89
C LEU A 9 5.79 -16.94 -5.36
N THR A 10 4.60 -16.38 -5.59
CA THR A 10 4.15 -15.86 -6.88
C THR A 10 4.31 -14.36 -6.89
N MET A 11 5.09 -13.83 -7.84
CA MET A 11 5.32 -12.40 -8.00
C MET A 11 4.74 -11.92 -9.32
N LEU A 12 4.01 -10.80 -9.29
CA LEU A 12 3.49 -10.14 -10.48
C LEU A 12 4.34 -8.90 -10.79
N ILE A 13 4.79 -8.77 -12.03
CA ILE A 13 5.50 -7.60 -12.55
C ILE A 13 4.58 -6.88 -13.54
N VAL A 14 4.31 -5.60 -13.29
CA VAL A 14 3.50 -4.74 -14.16
C VAL A 14 4.34 -3.54 -14.58
N ASP A 15 4.81 -3.51 -15.82
CA ASP A 15 5.64 -2.42 -16.36
C ASP A 15 5.44 -2.44 -17.88
N ASP A 16 5.25 -1.30 -18.55
CA ASP A 16 5.03 -1.26 -20.00
C ASP A 16 6.31 -1.56 -20.81
N ASN A 17 7.48 -1.37 -20.20
CA ASN A 17 8.76 -1.64 -20.79
C ASN A 17 9.15 -3.11 -20.63
N ALA A 18 9.04 -3.87 -21.73
CA ALA A 18 9.40 -5.29 -21.77
C ALA A 18 10.86 -5.58 -21.34
N ASN A 19 11.80 -4.68 -21.63
CA ASN A 19 13.19 -4.84 -21.20
C ASN A 19 13.32 -4.72 -19.67
N MET A 20 12.59 -3.77 -19.06
CA MET A 20 12.58 -3.59 -17.61
C MET A 20 11.95 -4.81 -16.92
N ARG A 21 10.83 -5.33 -17.46
CA ARG A 21 10.23 -6.59 -17.00
C ARG A 21 11.22 -7.74 -17.05
N GLY A 22 11.92 -7.89 -18.17
CA GLY A 22 12.95 -8.93 -18.34
C GLY A 22 14.10 -8.84 -17.33
N ILE A 23 14.60 -7.62 -17.06
CA ILE A 23 15.66 -7.38 -16.06
C ILE A 23 15.16 -7.77 -14.66
N LEU A 24 13.98 -7.30 -14.25
CA LEU A 24 13.44 -7.63 -12.94
C LEU A 24 13.15 -9.13 -12.82
N ALA A 25 12.55 -9.75 -13.83
CA ALA A 25 12.31 -11.19 -13.87
C ALA A 25 13.61 -11.99 -13.76
N ALA A 26 14.69 -11.56 -14.42
CA ALA A 26 16.00 -12.20 -14.30
C ALA A 26 16.55 -12.10 -12.87
N ILE A 27 16.47 -10.93 -12.24
CA ILE A 27 16.88 -10.73 -10.84
C ILE A 27 16.08 -11.66 -9.90
N LEU A 28 14.76 -11.71 -10.05
CA LEU A 28 13.88 -12.54 -9.22
C LEU A 28 14.16 -14.04 -9.42
N LYS A 29 14.39 -14.48 -10.67
CA LYS A 29 14.78 -15.86 -10.98
C LYS A 29 16.11 -16.23 -10.33
N SER A 30 17.11 -15.34 -10.42
CA SER A 30 18.41 -15.53 -9.77
C SER A 30 18.30 -15.58 -8.24
N ALA A 31 17.31 -14.90 -7.66
CA ALA A 31 16.99 -14.96 -6.24
C ALA A 31 16.21 -16.23 -5.81
N GLY A 32 15.79 -17.07 -6.77
CA GLY A 32 15.10 -18.33 -6.52
C GLY A 32 13.58 -18.28 -6.69
N VAL A 33 12.99 -17.16 -7.10
CA VAL A 33 11.56 -17.05 -7.42
C VAL A 33 11.26 -17.90 -8.66
N ARG A 34 10.26 -18.78 -8.57
CA ARG A 34 9.90 -19.70 -9.67
C ARG A 34 8.60 -19.31 -10.38
N ARG A 35 7.70 -18.61 -9.70
CA ARG A 35 6.39 -18.21 -10.23
C ARG A 35 6.40 -16.70 -10.45
N ILE A 36 6.63 -16.28 -11.70
CA ILE A 36 6.64 -14.87 -12.09
C ILE A 36 5.56 -14.68 -13.15
N LEU A 37 4.65 -13.76 -12.88
CA LEU A 37 3.64 -13.28 -13.82
C LEU A 37 4.09 -11.92 -14.34
N GLU A 38 3.86 -11.63 -15.61
CA GLU A 38 4.27 -10.38 -16.25
C GLU A 38 3.06 -9.77 -16.95
N ALA A 39 2.90 -8.46 -16.82
CA ALA A 39 1.86 -7.66 -17.46
C ALA A 39 2.47 -6.37 -18.04
N GLY A 40 2.00 -5.96 -19.21
CA GLY A 40 2.41 -4.73 -19.87
C GLY A 40 1.70 -3.47 -19.39
N ASP A 41 0.57 -3.60 -18.69
CA ASP A 41 -0.19 -2.45 -18.21
C ASP A 41 -1.07 -2.81 -16.99
N GLY A 42 -1.70 -1.79 -16.40
CA GLY A 42 -2.57 -1.96 -15.23
C GLY A 42 -3.82 -2.81 -15.46
N VAL A 43 -4.34 -2.92 -16.68
CA VAL A 43 -5.51 -3.76 -17.01
C VAL A 43 -5.12 -5.23 -17.04
N GLU A 44 -4.04 -5.56 -17.76
CA GLU A 44 -3.50 -6.91 -17.78
C GLU A 44 -3.03 -7.34 -16.39
N GLY A 45 -2.39 -6.42 -15.66
CA GLY A 45 -1.98 -6.62 -14.27
C GLY A 45 -3.16 -6.95 -13.36
N LEU A 46 -4.25 -6.19 -13.43
CA LEU A 46 -5.46 -6.45 -12.63
C LEU A 46 -6.12 -7.78 -12.99
N LYS A 47 -6.17 -8.11 -14.29
CA LYS A 47 -6.69 -9.41 -14.75
C LYS A 47 -5.90 -10.56 -14.14
N LEU A 48 -4.58 -10.56 -14.29
CA LEU A 48 -3.72 -11.60 -13.72
C LEU A 48 -3.83 -11.66 -12.19
N PHE A 49 -3.92 -10.50 -11.53
CA PHE A 49 -4.11 -10.41 -10.08
C PHE A 49 -5.45 -11.00 -9.62
N SER A 50 -6.51 -10.87 -10.41
CA SER A 50 -7.83 -11.43 -10.10
C SER A 50 -7.93 -12.95 -10.34
N GLU A 51 -7.15 -13.48 -11.28
CA GLU A 51 -7.20 -14.90 -11.67
C GLU A 51 -6.17 -15.79 -10.97
N ARG A 52 -5.17 -15.20 -10.30
CA ARG A 52 -4.04 -15.93 -9.71
C ARG A 52 -3.76 -15.42 -8.29
N GLU A 53 -3.29 -16.30 -7.42
CA GLU A 53 -2.77 -15.89 -6.12
C GLU A 53 -1.41 -15.22 -6.29
N VAL A 54 -1.34 -13.93 -5.93
CA VAL A 54 -0.13 -13.10 -6.01
C VAL A 54 0.31 -12.68 -4.62
N ASP A 55 1.55 -13.02 -4.27
CA ASP A 55 2.14 -12.74 -2.97
C ASP A 55 2.82 -11.38 -2.92
N ILE A 56 3.44 -10.93 -4.03
CA ILE A 56 4.09 -9.62 -4.14
C ILE A 56 3.86 -9.05 -5.54
N VAL A 57 3.55 -7.76 -5.61
CA VAL A 57 3.41 -7.03 -6.87
C VAL A 57 4.55 -6.02 -7.00
N PHE A 58 5.20 -6.01 -8.16
CA PHE A 58 6.03 -4.91 -8.63
C PHE A 58 5.27 -4.17 -9.72
N THR A 59 5.12 -2.85 -9.59
CA THR A 59 4.43 -2.06 -10.61
C THR A 59 5.19 -0.78 -10.92
N ASP A 60 5.32 -0.42 -12.20
CA ASP A 60 5.83 0.89 -12.57
C ASP A 60 4.83 1.99 -12.25
N LEU A 61 5.32 3.17 -11.86
CA LEU A 61 4.47 4.32 -11.59
C LEU A 61 3.78 4.82 -12.87
N MET A 62 4.54 4.92 -13.97
CA MET A 62 4.11 5.52 -15.22
C MET A 62 3.93 4.42 -16.27
N MET A 63 2.69 4.17 -16.68
CA MET A 63 2.36 3.20 -17.74
C MET A 63 1.17 3.70 -18.54
N GLN A 64 0.92 3.09 -19.70
CA GLN A 64 -0.27 3.31 -20.52
C GLN A 64 -0.87 1.95 -20.95
N PRO A 65 -2.19 1.85 -21.16
CA PRO A 65 -3.21 2.92 -21.02
C PRO A 65 -3.57 3.22 -19.56
N VAL A 66 -3.26 2.32 -18.63
CA VAL A 66 -3.54 2.47 -17.20
C VAL A 66 -2.23 2.57 -16.44
N ASP A 67 -2.10 3.62 -15.64
CA ASP A 67 -0.92 3.86 -14.82
C ASP A 67 -0.86 3.00 -13.56
N GLY A 68 0.30 2.99 -12.90
CA GLY A 68 0.52 2.19 -11.70
C GLY A 68 -0.34 2.64 -10.52
N LEU A 69 -0.63 3.94 -10.40
CA LEU A 69 -1.47 4.47 -9.32
C LEU A 69 -2.90 3.95 -9.41
N SER A 70 -3.49 3.98 -10.60
CA SER A 70 -4.84 3.48 -10.88
C SER A 70 -4.91 1.98 -10.64
N PHE A 71 -3.90 1.23 -11.10
CA PHE A 71 -3.78 -0.19 -10.82
C PHE A 71 -3.72 -0.49 -9.31
N VAL A 72 -2.88 0.22 -8.55
CA VAL A 72 -2.83 0.08 -7.08
C VAL A 72 -4.19 0.39 -6.46
N HIS A 73 -4.85 1.46 -6.90
CA HIS A 73 -6.18 1.82 -6.40
C HIS A 73 -7.21 0.71 -6.63
N TRP A 74 -7.17 0.06 -7.80
CA TRP A 74 -8.01 -1.09 -8.11
C TRP A 74 -7.70 -2.30 -7.23
N VAL A 75 -6.42 -2.63 -7.04
CA VAL A 75 -6.02 -3.73 -6.13
C VAL A 75 -6.51 -3.48 -4.70
N ARG A 76 -6.50 -2.22 -4.23
CA ARG A 76 -6.89 -1.89 -2.85
C ARG A 76 -8.41 -1.82 -2.63
N ASN A 77 -9.18 -1.42 -3.64
CA ASN A 77 -10.60 -1.04 -3.45
C ASN A 77 -11.60 -1.78 -4.34
N SER A 78 -11.15 -2.47 -5.40
CA SER A 78 -12.07 -3.19 -6.30
C SER A 78 -12.57 -4.48 -5.66
N GLN A 79 -13.84 -4.81 -5.90
CA GLN A 79 -14.41 -6.12 -5.54
C GLN A 79 -13.74 -7.28 -6.31
N ALA A 80 -13.13 -6.98 -7.48
CA ALA A 80 -12.38 -7.96 -8.26
C ALA A 80 -11.00 -8.27 -7.66
N SER A 81 -10.59 -7.60 -6.58
CA SER A 81 -9.32 -7.87 -5.90
C SER A 81 -9.48 -9.01 -4.89
N PRO A 82 -8.90 -10.20 -5.14
CA PRO A 82 -9.04 -11.33 -4.23
C PRO A 82 -8.30 -11.11 -2.90
N ASN A 83 -7.21 -10.32 -2.93
CA ASN A 83 -6.44 -10.01 -1.74
C ASN A 83 -5.97 -8.54 -1.77
N PRO A 84 -6.72 -7.62 -1.14
CA PRO A 84 -6.34 -6.22 -1.15
C PRO A 84 -5.19 -5.92 -0.17
N TYR A 85 -4.64 -6.91 0.55
CA TYR A 85 -3.50 -6.77 1.46
C TYR A 85 -2.15 -7.11 0.80
N THR A 86 -2.15 -7.63 -0.44
CA THR A 86 -0.89 -8.01 -1.12
C THR A 86 0.11 -6.85 -1.14
N PRO A 87 1.36 -7.04 -0.68
CA PRO A 87 2.40 -6.02 -0.77
C PRO A 87 2.63 -5.54 -2.20
N ILE A 88 2.61 -4.22 -2.40
CA ILE A 88 2.89 -3.58 -3.70
C ILE A 88 4.16 -2.75 -3.59
N ILE A 89 5.18 -3.12 -4.35
CA ILE A 89 6.44 -2.41 -4.50
C ILE A 89 6.38 -1.58 -5.78
N MET A 90 6.24 -0.27 -5.65
CA MET A 90 6.20 0.63 -6.79
C MET A 90 7.62 0.97 -7.26
N MET A 91 7.87 0.73 -8.54
CA MET A 91 9.08 1.13 -9.23
C MET A 91 8.92 2.57 -9.74
N THR A 92 9.95 3.39 -9.57
CA THR A 92 9.88 4.80 -10.00
C THR A 92 11.21 5.28 -10.55
N GLY A 93 11.20 5.85 -11.75
CA GLY A 93 12.39 6.46 -12.36
C GLY A 93 12.64 7.89 -11.89
N HIS A 94 11.60 8.72 -11.88
CA HIS A 94 11.64 10.11 -11.40
C HIS A 94 10.45 10.33 -10.47
N ALA A 95 10.74 10.40 -9.18
CA ALA A 95 9.73 10.58 -8.16
C ALA A 95 9.77 12.03 -7.66
N THR A 96 8.70 12.79 -7.91
CA THR A 96 8.50 14.06 -7.20
C THR A 96 7.97 13.76 -5.81
N ARG A 97 8.15 14.67 -4.86
CA ARG A 97 7.55 14.52 -3.53
C ARG A 97 6.04 14.31 -3.62
N ARG A 98 5.38 15.05 -4.51
CA ARG A 98 3.95 14.94 -4.78
C ARG A 98 3.56 13.55 -5.27
N SER A 99 4.23 13.02 -6.28
CA SER A 99 3.88 11.69 -6.82
C SER A 99 4.14 10.56 -5.82
N LEU A 100 5.16 10.68 -4.97
CA LEU A 100 5.38 9.73 -3.86
C LEU A 100 4.27 9.80 -2.81
N ASP A 101 3.79 11.00 -2.48
CA ASP A 101 2.73 11.19 -1.51
C ASP A 101 1.39 10.67 -2.06
N GLU A 102 1.09 10.92 -3.33
CA GLU A 102 -0.06 10.34 -4.05
C GLU A 102 0.01 8.81 -4.07
N ALA A 103 1.18 8.22 -4.38
CA ALA A 103 1.39 6.78 -4.34
C ALA A 103 1.21 6.17 -2.95
N ARG A 104 1.69 6.84 -1.89
CA ARG A 104 1.45 6.42 -0.50
C ARG A 104 -0.04 6.47 -0.15
N MET A 105 -0.75 7.49 -0.63
CA MET A 105 -2.19 7.62 -0.46
C MET A 105 -2.98 6.56 -1.23
N ALA A 106 -2.47 6.10 -2.38
CA ALA A 106 -3.07 5.00 -3.12
C ALA A 106 -2.94 3.64 -2.40
N GLY A 107 -2.01 3.52 -1.44
CA GLY A 107 -1.80 2.29 -0.67
C GLY A 107 -0.60 1.45 -1.14
N VAL A 108 0.39 2.09 -1.75
CA VAL A 108 1.69 1.47 -2.06
C VAL A 108 2.40 1.02 -0.77
N THR A 109 2.99 -0.16 -0.81
CA THR A 109 3.77 -0.70 0.30
C THR A 109 5.19 -0.15 0.26
N GLU A 110 5.98 -0.43 -0.76
CA GLU A 110 7.36 0.07 -0.79
C GLU A 110 7.69 0.73 -2.12
N PHE A 111 8.78 1.50 -2.13
CA PHE A 111 9.27 2.15 -3.33
C PHE A 111 10.64 1.59 -3.70
N LEU A 112 10.84 1.36 -4.99
CA LEU A 112 12.11 0.95 -5.57
C LEU A 112 12.49 1.93 -6.69
N ALA A 113 13.59 2.65 -6.51
CA ALA A 113 14.07 3.58 -7.52
C ALA A 113 14.67 2.82 -8.71
N LYS A 114 14.37 3.26 -9.94
CA LYS A 114 15.09 2.85 -11.15
C LYS A 114 16.42 3.67 -11.21
N PRO A 115 17.56 3.09 -11.63
CA PRO A 115 17.72 1.74 -12.19
C PRO A 115 17.65 0.63 -11.13
N LEU A 116 17.03 -0.49 -11.49
CA LEU A 116 16.87 -1.63 -10.60
C LEU A 116 18.20 -2.36 -10.39
N THR A 117 18.51 -2.68 -9.13
CA THR A 117 19.68 -3.49 -8.77
C THR A 117 19.21 -4.74 -8.03
N ALA A 118 19.92 -5.85 -8.18
CA ALA A 118 19.59 -7.08 -7.45
C ALA A 118 19.54 -6.85 -5.93
N ARG A 119 20.49 -6.06 -5.40
CA ARG A 119 20.50 -5.67 -3.98
C ARG A 119 19.25 -4.87 -3.59
N GLY A 120 18.84 -3.91 -4.40
CA GLY A 120 17.66 -3.07 -4.12
C GLY A 120 16.36 -3.87 -4.13
N VAL A 121 16.18 -4.74 -5.13
CA VAL A 121 15.03 -5.64 -5.24
C VAL A 121 14.96 -6.57 -4.03
N MET A 122 16.08 -7.25 -3.71
CA MET A 122 16.13 -8.19 -2.59
C MET A 122 15.91 -7.51 -1.24
N HIS A 123 16.45 -6.31 -1.05
CA HIS A 123 16.20 -5.53 0.15
C HIS A 123 14.71 -5.23 0.31
N ARG A 124 14.01 -4.82 -0.76
CA ARG A 124 12.56 -4.55 -0.68
C ARG A 124 11.71 -5.78 -0.44
N ILE A 125 12.05 -6.91 -1.05
CA ILE A 125 11.39 -8.20 -0.78
C ILE A 125 11.56 -8.57 0.70
N ASN A 126 12.79 -8.44 1.22
CA ASN A 126 13.08 -8.74 2.62
C ASN A 126 12.28 -7.83 3.58
N GLU A 127 12.19 -6.52 3.28
CA GLU A 127 11.40 -5.59 4.09
C GLU A 127 9.91 -5.96 4.11
N VAL A 128 9.30 -6.25 2.97
CA VAL A 128 7.85 -6.54 2.94
C VAL A 128 7.49 -7.88 3.57
N ILE A 129 8.43 -8.84 3.61
CA ILE A 129 8.20 -10.17 4.19
C ILE A 129 8.52 -10.21 5.68
N ASN A 130 9.66 -9.65 6.09
CA ASN A 130 10.13 -9.75 7.49
C ASN A 130 9.67 -8.58 8.37
N ASN A 131 9.35 -7.44 7.76
CA ASN A 131 8.85 -6.25 8.46
C ASN A 131 7.48 -5.82 7.90
N PRO A 132 6.46 -6.70 7.90
CA PRO A 132 5.15 -6.35 7.38
C PRO A 132 4.57 -5.18 8.19
N ARG A 133 3.91 -4.26 7.48
CA ARG A 133 3.21 -3.13 8.11
C ARG A 133 1.74 -3.45 8.22
N ASP A 134 1.15 -3.14 9.36
CA ASP A 134 -0.30 -3.26 9.57
C ASP A 134 -1.04 -2.43 8.54
N PHE A 135 -2.11 -2.98 7.97
CA PHE A 135 -2.99 -2.25 7.07
C PHE A 135 -4.03 -1.48 7.88
N VAL A 136 -4.25 -0.22 7.49
CA VAL A 136 -5.25 0.66 8.08
C VAL A 136 -6.35 0.89 7.07
N ARG A 137 -7.60 0.73 7.48
CA ARG A 137 -8.79 1.05 6.70
C ARG A 137 -9.51 2.24 7.33
N THR A 138 -9.78 3.25 6.52
CA THR A 138 -10.58 4.43 6.83
C THR A 138 -11.50 4.72 5.64
N GLU A 139 -12.44 5.65 5.79
CA GLU A 139 -13.31 6.07 4.68
C GLU A 139 -12.54 6.57 3.45
N ALA A 140 -11.41 7.25 3.66
CA ALA A 140 -10.63 7.88 2.58
C ALA A 140 -9.34 7.14 2.21
N TYR A 141 -9.00 6.04 2.90
CA TYR A 141 -7.71 5.37 2.72
C TYR A 141 -7.76 3.90 3.12
N PHE A 142 -7.20 3.06 2.26
CA PHE A 142 -6.85 1.69 2.59
C PHE A 142 -5.43 1.37 2.12
N GLY A 143 -4.57 0.97 3.07
CA GLY A 143 -3.19 0.63 2.78
C GLY A 143 -2.33 0.48 4.04
N PRO A 144 -1.02 0.23 3.88
CA PRO A 144 -0.13 -0.01 5.00
C PRO A 144 0.09 1.25 5.84
N CYS A 145 0.19 1.08 7.16
CA CYS A 145 0.35 2.16 8.13
C CYS A 145 1.49 3.09 7.70
N ARG A 146 1.17 4.39 7.61
CA ARG A 146 2.12 5.40 7.12
C ARG A 146 3.23 5.70 8.13
N ARG A 147 3.01 5.37 9.41
CA ARG A 147 4.02 5.49 10.47
C ARG A 147 4.90 4.24 10.45
N ARG A 148 6.15 4.40 10.00
CA ARG A 148 7.16 3.31 10.06
C ARG A 148 7.67 3.05 11.47
N ARG A 149 7.60 4.06 12.35
CA ARG A 149 7.88 3.94 13.78
C ARG A 149 6.55 3.89 14.51
N ILE A 150 6.24 2.75 15.13
CA ILE A 150 5.49 2.80 16.38
C ILE A 150 6.50 3.38 17.37
N ASP A 151 6.45 4.69 17.61
CA ASP A 151 7.06 5.22 18.82
C ASP A 151 6.27 4.62 19.98
N HIS A 152 6.74 3.47 20.48
CA HIS A 152 6.27 2.93 21.76
C HIS A 152 6.54 3.91 22.93
N ASP A 153 7.33 4.96 22.67
CA ASP A 153 7.63 6.05 23.60
C ASP A 153 6.75 7.30 23.42
N PHE A 154 5.69 7.26 22.60
CA PHE A 154 4.78 8.41 22.51
C PHE A 154 3.88 8.48 23.75
N ALA A 155 4.37 9.14 24.81
CA ALA A 155 3.62 9.49 26.02
C ALA A 155 2.82 10.79 25.86
N GLY A 156 2.09 10.93 24.76
CA GLY A 156 1.20 12.08 24.52
C GLY A 156 -0.26 11.68 24.69
N ASP A 157 -1.09 12.62 25.15
CA ASP A 157 -2.51 12.37 25.41
C ASP A 157 -3.25 11.86 24.15
N GLU A 158 -4.07 10.81 24.33
CA GLU A 158 -4.96 10.33 23.29
C GLU A 158 -5.93 11.45 22.88
N ARG A 159 -5.71 12.03 21.70
CA ARG A 159 -6.59 13.09 21.15
C ARG A 159 -7.96 12.59 20.69
N ARG A 160 -8.18 11.27 20.66
CA ARG A 160 -9.50 10.67 20.50
C ARG A 160 -10.05 10.39 21.89
N GLY A 161 -10.48 11.46 22.56
CA GLY A 161 -10.96 11.40 23.92
C GLY A 161 -12.21 10.52 24.07
N ALA A 162 -12.22 9.85 25.23
CA ALA A 162 -13.33 9.25 25.96
C ALA A 162 -13.91 7.91 25.48
N GLN A 163 -13.70 6.88 26.30
CA GLN A 163 -14.66 5.78 26.42
C GLN A 163 -16.03 6.34 26.79
N PRO A 164 -17.14 5.78 26.28
CA PRO A 164 -18.47 6.24 26.69
C PRO A 164 -18.66 6.01 28.19
N GLU A 165 -18.81 7.11 28.93
CA GLU A 165 -19.27 7.12 30.33
C GLU A 165 -20.59 6.35 30.43
N PRO A 166 -20.78 5.47 31.44
CA PRO A 166 -22.01 4.73 31.59
C PRO A 166 -23.15 5.66 32.01
N THR A 167 -24.17 5.77 31.16
CA THR A 167 -25.37 6.59 31.36
C THR A 167 -26.08 6.23 32.66
N ALA A 168 -25.94 7.08 33.69
CA ALA A 168 -26.82 7.10 34.86
C ALA A 168 -27.97 8.08 34.60
N LEU A 169 -29.19 7.59 34.76
CA LEU A 169 -30.44 8.34 34.68
C LEU A 169 -30.53 9.45 35.72
N GLY A 170 -31.05 10.62 35.31
CA GLY A 170 -31.86 11.49 36.18
C GLY A 170 -31.45 12.97 36.20
N GLY A 171 -32.42 13.86 35.93
CA GLY A 171 -32.43 15.23 36.46
C GLY A 171 -32.54 16.34 35.42
N GLU A 172 -33.71 16.97 35.37
CA GLU A 172 -34.11 18.10 34.53
C GLU A 172 -33.40 19.42 34.92
N SER A 173 -33.08 20.29 33.94
CA SER A 173 -33.18 21.75 34.09
C SER A 173 -33.04 22.49 32.76
N GLU A 174 -34.16 23.10 32.36
CA GLU A 174 -34.41 24.30 31.53
C GLU A 174 -33.33 24.81 30.54
N VAL A 175 -33.74 24.85 29.26
CA VAL A 175 -33.02 25.50 28.16
C VAL A 175 -33.42 26.98 28.11
N GLN A 176 -32.49 27.89 28.36
CA GLN A 176 -32.72 29.32 28.15
C GLN A 176 -32.39 29.67 26.68
N ALA A 177 -33.32 30.33 26.00
CA ALA A 177 -33.24 30.65 24.58
C ALA A 177 -32.18 31.73 24.28
N PHE A 178 -31.41 31.53 23.22
CA PHE A 178 -30.39 32.44 22.70
C PHE A 178 -31.04 33.65 21.99
N ASP A 179 -30.71 34.86 22.41
CA ASP A 179 -31.21 36.12 21.84
C ASP A 179 -30.28 36.63 20.72
N PRO A 180 -30.77 36.84 19.48
CA PRO A 180 -29.92 37.21 18.35
C PRO A 180 -29.31 38.62 18.36
N GLU A 181 -29.61 39.49 19.34
CA GLU A 181 -29.02 40.85 19.40
C GLU A 181 -27.65 40.93 20.08
N ASP A 182 -27.14 39.85 20.67
CA ASP A 182 -25.81 39.81 21.32
C ASP A 182 -24.62 39.77 20.33
N CYS A 183 -24.87 39.94 19.03
CA CYS A 183 -23.86 39.96 17.98
C CYS A 183 -23.80 41.32 17.27
N TYR A 184 -23.25 42.34 17.96
CA TYR A 184 -22.57 43.47 17.32
C TYR A 184 -21.28 43.83 18.07
#